data_AF-A0A2V9DNS1-F1
#
_entry.id   AF-A0A2V9DNS1-F1
#
_cell.length_a   1.000
_cell.length_b   1.000
_cell.length_c   1.000
_cell.angle_alpha   90.00
_cell.angle_beta   90.00
_cell.angle_gamma   90.00
#
_symmetry.space_group_name_H-M   'P 1'
#
loop_
_entity.id
_entity.type
_entity.pdbx_description
1 polymer ?
#
loop_
_entity_poly.entity_id
_entity_poly.type
_entity_poly.pdbx_seq_one_letter_code
_entity_poly.pdbx_strand_id
1 'polypeptide(L)'
;MVIGERLRALREQKGLSLGDIEKRSGLRRPYISRVEHGHTVPSIDSLERMARALEVPLHEVFYEGKGRPKPLHLRECQQAETVWGRTGKGARVLSKFRRLLASLGEWDRRLLIYVAQKMARHKQARSRSSRPVAEE
;
A
#
# COMPACT_ATOMS: atom_id res chain seq x y z
N MET A 1 -4.00 -10.07 20.96
CA MET A 1 -2.91 -9.18 20.53
C MET A 1 -3.27 -7.75 20.89
N VAL A 2 -2.78 -7.26 22.04
CA VAL A 2 -2.95 -5.85 22.41
C VAL A 2 -1.72 -5.10 21.91
N ILE A 3 -1.90 -4.17 20.97
CA ILE A 3 -0.80 -3.42 20.34
C ILE A 3 0.12 -2.77 21.40
N GLY A 4 -0.46 -2.31 22.52
CA GLY A 4 0.27 -1.76 23.67
C GLY A 4 1.29 -2.73 24.28
N GLU A 5 0.89 -3.97 24.54
CA GLU A 5 1.77 -5.01 25.10
C GLU A 5 2.93 -5.32 24.15
N ARG A 6 2.68 -5.30 22.84
CA ARG A 6 3.73 -5.50 21.82
C ARG A 6 4.75 -4.37 21.81
N LEU A 7 4.28 -3.12 21.89
CA LEU A 7 5.16 -1.94 22.00
C LEU A 7 6.03 -2.02 23.26
N ARG A 8 5.44 -2.44 24.38
CA ARG A 8 6.17 -2.66 25.63
C ARG A 8 7.23 -3.74 25.49
N ALA A 9 6.89 -4.89 24.92
CA ALA A 9 7.84 -5.98 24.70
C ALA A 9 9.02 -5.56 23.81
N LEU A 10 8.75 -4.83 22.71
CA LEU A 10 9.80 -4.30 21.83
C LEU A 10 10.69 -3.28 22.55
N ARG A 11 10.10 -2.42 23.39
CA ARG A 11 10.83 -1.44 24.20
C ARG A 11 11.77 -2.13 25.20
N GLU A 12 11.25 -3.12 25.93
CA GLU A 12 12.01 -3.90 26.93
C GLU A 12 13.10 -4.74 26.26
N GLN A 13 12.84 -5.35 25.10
CA GLN A 13 13.84 -6.09 24.32
C GLN A 13 15.03 -5.21 23.90
N LYS A 14 14.79 -3.91 23.66
CA LYS A 14 15.83 -2.92 23.33
C LYS A 14 16.45 -2.25 24.56
N GLY A 15 16.03 -2.61 25.78
CA GLY A 15 16.53 -2.00 27.01
C GLY A 15 16.20 -0.51 27.16
N LEU A 16 15.17 -0.02 26.47
CA LEU A 16 14.79 1.39 26.49
C LEU A 16 13.83 1.69 27.64
N SER A 17 14.04 2.79 28.34
CA SER A 17 13.09 3.30 29.31
C SER A 17 11.95 4.06 28.63
N LEU A 18 10.84 4.29 29.35
CA LEU A 18 9.77 5.17 28.86
C LEU A 18 10.27 6.60 28.58
N GLY A 19 11.27 7.07 29.34
CA GLY A 19 11.89 8.38 29.13
C GLY A 19 12.73 8.43 27.85
N ASP A 20 13.34 7.32 27.46
CA ASP A 20 14.08 7.23 26.19
C ASP A 20 13.14 7.30 24.99
N ILE A 21 11.99 6.62 25.07
CA ILE A 21 10.96 6.71 24.03
C ILE A 21 10.38 8.12 23.98
N GLU A 22 10.15 8.78 25.12
CA GLU A 22 9.69 10.18 25.15
C GLU A 22 10.66 11.10 24.42
N LYS A 23 11.96 11.02 24.71
CA LYS A 23 13.00 11.83 24.04
C LYS A 23 13.09 11.55 22.54
N ARG A 24 12.94 10.29 22.12
CA ARG A 24 13.09 9.86 20.72
C ARG A 24 11.83 10.09 19.87
N SER A 25 10.64 9.91 20.44
CA SER A 25 9.35 10.01 19.73
C SER A 25 8.68 11.38 19.84
N GLY A 26 9.08 12.19 20.82
CA GLY A 26 8.41 13.44 21.17
C GLY A 26 7.03 13.24 21.83
N LEU A 27 6.66 12.00 22.14
CA LEU A 27 5.41 11.67 22.83
C LEU A 27 5.64 11.73 24.35
N ARG A 28 4.68 12.30 25.08
CA ARG A 28 4.81 12.43 26.54
C ARG A 28 4.82 11.07 27.23
N ARG A 29 5.67 10.89 28.24
CA ARG A 29 5.79 9.64 29.03
C ARG A 29 4.46 9.12 29.60
N PRO A 30 3.54 9.94 30.13
CA PRO A 30 2.23 9.46 30.60
C PRO A 30 1.36 8.91 29.45
N TYR A 31 1.48 9.46 28.25
CA TYR A 31 0.77 8.95 27.08
C TYR A 31 1.34 7.60 26.64
N ILE A 32 2.66 7.49 26.53
CA ILE A 32 3.34 6.22 26.19
C ILE A 32 2.95 5.13 27.18
N SER A 33 2.97 5.43 28.48
CA SER A 33 2.57 4.48 29.53
C SER A 33 1.12 4.02 29.36
N ARG A 34 0.16 4.93 29.12
CA ARG A 34 -1.24 4.56 28.87
C ARG A 34 -1.42 3.69 27.62
N VAL A 35 -0.65 3.97 26.57
CA VAL A 35 -0.68 3.16 25.33
C VAL A 35 -0.13 1.75 25.61
N GLU A 36 1.02 1.63 26.27
CA GLU A 36 1.63 0.33 26.58
C GLU A 36 0.76 -0.55 27.47
N HIS A 37 -0.04 0.04 28.37
CA HIS A 37 -0.97 -0.69 29.25
C HIS A 37 -2.38 -0.85 28.67
N GLY A 38 -2.62 -0.43 27.42
CA GLY A 38 -3.93 -0.57 26.77
C GLY A 38 -5.02 0.38 27.30
N HIS A 39 -4.67 1.38 28.12
CA HIS A 39 -5.60 2.40 28.60
C HIS A 39 -5.95 3.46 27.54
N THR A 40 -5.25 3.48 26.40
CA THR A 40 -5.50 4.43 25.31
C THR A 40 -5.16 3.77 23.98
N VAL A 41 -6.05 3.94 22.99
CA VAL A 41 -5.81 3.54 21.61
C VAL A 41 -4.98 4.63 20.91
N PRO A 42 -3.75 4.35 20.47
CA PRO A 42 -2.94 5.34 19.76
C PRO A 42 -3.43 5.57 18.33
N SER A 43 -3.19 6.76 17.79
CA SER A 43 -3.36 7.02 16.35
C SER A 43 -2.25 6.33 15.54
N ILE A 44 -2.44 6.22 14.22
CA ILE A 44 -1.38 5.70 13.33
C ILE A 44 -0.12 6.58 13.39
N ASP A 45 -0.25 7.91 13.45
CA ASP A 45 0.90 8.81 13.61
C ASP A 45 1.66 8.54 14.91
N SER A 46 0.96 8.37 16.04
CA SER A 46 1.58 8.00 17.32
C SER A 46 2.30 6.66 17.22
N LEU A 47 1.67 5.65 16.60
CA LEU A 47 2.30 4.33 16.39
C LEU A 47 3.54 4.43 15.52
N GLU A 48 3.53 5.23 14.46
CA GLU A 48 4.69 5.44 13.60
C GLU A 48 5.84 6.11 14.37
N ARG A 49 5.54 7.13 15.18
CA ARG A 49 6.54 7.79 16.04
C ARG A 49 7.15 6.82 17.05
N MET A 50 6.33 5.98 17.68
CA MET A 50 6.81 4.96 18.61
C MET A 50 7.67 3.90 17.89
N ALA A 51 7.23 3.39 16.74
CA ALA A 51 8.00 2.43 15.94
C ALA A 51 9.35 3.01 15.49
N ARG A 52 9.36 4.28 15.08
CA ARG A 52 10.58 5.01 14.72
C ARG A 52 11.53 5.18 15.92
N ALA A 53 11.01 5.56 17.08
CA ALA A 53 11.78 5.67 18.31
C ALA A 53 12.36 4.33 18.79
N LEU A 54 11.61 3.25 18.55
CA LEU A 54 12.01 1.88 18.77
C LEU A 54 12.91 1.34 17.65
N GLU A 55 13.19 2.08 16.57
CA GLU A 55 13.98 1.62 15.42
C GLU A 55 13.51 0.26 14.88
N VAL A 56 12.19 0.11 14.72
CA VAL A 56 11.55 -1.06 14.11
C VAL A 56 10.61 -0.62 13.01
N PRO A 57 10.44 -1.42 11.94
CA PRO A 57 9.42 -1.12 10.95
C PRO A 57 8.03 -1.28 11.56
N LEU A 58 7.10 -0.38 11.22
CA LEU A 58 5.77 -0.31 11.82
C LEU A 58 5.00 -1.65 11.80
N HIS A 59 5.21 -2.49 10.79
CA HIS A 59 4.53 -3.79 10.69
C HIS A 59 4.90 -4.76 11.83
N GLU A 60 6.06 -4.62 12.48
CA GLU A 60 6.46 -5.46 13.63
C GLU A 60 5.63 -5.19 14.89
N VAL A 61 4.96 -4.03 14.95
CA VAL A 61 3.99 -3.70 16.00
C VAL A 61 2.69 -4.51 15.82
N PHE A 62 2.37 -4.90 14.59
CA PHE A 62 1.14 -5.62 14.23
C PHE A 62 1.37 -7.13 14.00
N TYR A 63 2.60 -7.61 14.09
CA TYR A 63 2.94 -8.98 13.71
C TYR A 63 3.82 -9.65 14.77
N GLU A 64 3.40 -10.82 15.27
CA GLU A 64 4.11 -11.62 16.25
C GLU A 64 5.00 -12.72 15.62
N GLY A 65 4.98 -12.89 14.29
CA GLY A 65 5.77 -13.91 13.61
C GLY A 65 7.23 -13.50 13.37
N LYS A 66 8.13 -14.48 13.22
CA LYS A 66 9.52 -14.26 12.83
C LYS A 66 9.60 -13.98 11.32
N GLY A 67 10.12 -12.81 10.95
CA GLY A 67 10.33 -12.40 9.56
C GLY A 67 9.28 -11.43 9.02
N ARG A 68 9.51 -10.91 7.81
CA ARG A 68 8.54 -10.03 7.14
C ARG A 68 7.25 -10.82 6.89
N PRO A 69 6.06 -10.28 7.21
CA PRO A 69 4.82 -10.95 6.86
C PRO A 69 4.83 -11.22 5.35
N LYS A 70 4.46 -12.45 4.95
CA LYS A 70 4.28 -12.76 3.53
C LYS A 70 3.37 -11.68 2.95
N PRO A 71 3.76 -11.01 1.85
CA PRO A 71 2.89 -10.05 1.20
C PRO A 71 1.53 -10.71 1.05
N LEU A 72 0.48 -10.04 1.52
CA LEU A 72 -0.86 -10.51 1.23
C LEU A 72 -0.92 -10.62 -0.29
N HIS A 73 -1.10 -11.85 -0.79
CA HIS A 73 -1.64 -12.04 -2.13
C HIS A 73 -3.06 -11.47 -2.02
N LEU A 74 -3.18 -10.15 -2.18
CA LEU A 74 -4.44 -9.51 -2.51
C LEU A 74 -4.95 -10.37 -3.65
N ARG A 75 -6.05 -11.12 -3.40
CA ARG A 75 -6.65 -11.99 -4.41
C ARG A 75 -6.64 -11.18 -5.68
N GLU A 76 -5.90 -11.66 -6.66
CA GLU A 76 -6.01 -11.11 -8.00
C GLU A 76 -7.50 -11.21 -8.30
N CYS A 77 -8.17 -10.05 -8.39
CA CYS A 77 -9.55 -10.00 -8.83
C CYS A 77 -9.61 -10.93 -10.05
N GLN A 78 -10.46 -11.96 -10.03
CA GLN A 78 -10.41 -13.08 -11.00
C GLN A 78 -10.54 -12.62 -12.47
N GLN A 79 -10.79 -11.34 -12.70
CA GLN A 79 -10.66 -10.64 -13.99
C GLN A 79 -9.19 -10.50 -14.47
N ALA A 80 -8.19 -10.83 -13.63
CA ALA A 80 -6.77 -10.62 -13.84
C ALA A 80 -6.18 -11.33 -15.06
N GLU A 81 -6.66 -12.52 -15.42
CA GLU A 81 -6.13 -13.27 -16.56
C GLU A 81 -6.38 -12.56 -17.90
N THR A 82 -7.38 -11.69 -17.98
CA THR A 82 -7.71 -10.96 -19.22
C THR A 82 -7.04 -9.59 -19.35
N VAL A 83 -6.24 -9.15 -18.35
CA VAL A 83 -5.63 -7.82 -18.36
C VAL A 83 -4.32 -7.84 -19.14
N TRP A 84 -4.31 -7.20 -20.31
CA TRP A 84 -3.11 -6.98 -21.13
C TRP A 84 -1.99 -6.37 -20.30
N GLY A 85 -0.83 -7.03 -20.27
CA GLY A 85 0.37 -6.55 -19.55
C GLY A 85 0.78 -7.33 -18.31
N ARG A 86 0.03 -8.36 -17.88
CA ARG A 86 0.42 -9.19 -16.72
C ARG A 86 1.49 -10.24 -17.05
N THR A 87 1.41 -10.91 -18.20
CA THR A 87 2.34 -11.98 -18.59
C THR A 87 2.77 -11.88 -20.06
N GLY A 88 3.86 -12.58 -20.42
CA GLY A 88 4.32 -12.70 -21.81
C GLY A 88 4.81 -11.40 -22.45
N LYS A 89 4.55 -11.24 -23.75
CA LYS A 89 5.02 -10.08 -24.55
C LYS A 89 4.37 -8.77 -24.08
N GLY A 90 3.13 -8.80 -23.62
CA GLY A 90 2.40 -7.63 -23.11
C GLY A 90 3.08 -7.00 -21.88
N ALA A 91 3.61 -7.82 -20.98
CA ALA A 91 4.30 -7.33 -19.78
C ALA A 91 5.56 -6.51 -20.10
N ARG A 92 6.30 -6.88 -21.15
CA ARG A 92 7.48 -6.12 -21.60
C ARG A 92 7.10 -4.78 -22.19
N VAL A 93 6.03 -4.76 -23.00
CA VAL A 93 5.51 -3.52 -23.59
C VAL A 93 5.00 -2.59 -22.49
N LEU A 94 4.25 -3.11 -21.52
CA LEU A 94 3.76 -2.34 -20.38
C LEU A 94 4.92 -1.81 -19.52
N SER A 95 5.96 -2.61 -19.28
CA SER A 95 7.15 -2.16 -18.54
C SER A 95 7.88 -1.03 -19.25
N LYS A 96 8.05 -1.12 -20.57
CA LYS A 96 8.66 -0.07 -21.39
C LYS A 96 7.78 1.18 -21.42
N PHE A 97 6.48 1.00 -21.59
CA PHE A 97 5.49 2.09 -21.55
C PHE A 97 5.49 2.82 -20.22
N ARG A 98 5.49 2.09 -19.09
CA ARG A 98 5.54 2.67 -17.74
C ARG A 98 6.80 3.54 -17.54
N ARG A 99 7.94 3.08 -18.06
CA ARG A 99 9.20 3.83 -18.00
C ARG A 99 9.12 5.13 -18.80
N LEU A 100 8.59 5.07 -20.03
CA LEU A 100 8.45 6.24 -20.90
C LEU A 100 7.41 7.23 -20.35
N LEU A 101 6.31 6.73 -19.78
CA LEU A 101 5.28 7.59 -19.18
C LEU A 101 5.83 8.38 -17.99
N ALA A 102 6.70 7.75 -17.19
CA ALA A 102 7.38 8.42 -16.07
C ALA A 102 8.37 9.50 -16.53
N SER A 103 8.97 9.38 -17.71
CA SER A 103 9.87 10.40 -18.27
C SER A 103 9.17 11.55 -18.99
N LEU A 104 7.87 11.42 -19.31
CA LEU A 104 7.10 12.47 -19.98
C LEU A 104 6.65 13.57 -19.02
N GLY A 105 6.45 14.79 -19.53
CA GLY A 105 5.88 15.91 -18.78
C GLY A 105 4.37 15.75 -18.53
N GLU A 106 3.80 16.58 -17.64
CA GLU A 106 2.36 16.50 -17.32
C GLU A 106 1.44 16.70 -18.53
N TRP A 107 1.77 17.65 -19.41
CA TRP A 107 0.98 17.94 -20.61
C TRP A 107 0.95 16.74 -21.57
N ASP A 108 2.11 16.12 -21.81
CA ASP A 108 2.22 14.95 -22.69
C ASP A 108 1.46 13.74 -22.12
N ARG A 109 1.50 13.55 -20.79
CA ARG A 109 0.73 12.49 -20.12
C ARG A 109 -0.76 12.71 -20.27
N ARG A 110 -1.25 13.95 -20.11
CA ARG A 110 -2.68 14.28 -20.27
C ARG A 110 -3.15 14.04 -21.71
N LEU A 111 -2.35 14.44 -22.70
CA LEU A 111 -2.66 14.20 -24.11
C LEU A 111 -2.72 12.70 -24.44
N LEU A 112 -1.74 11.91 -23.97
CA LEU A 112 -1.74 10.46 -24.17
C LEU A 112 -2.96 9.78 -23.56
N ILE A 113 -3.35 10.16 -22.35
CA ILE A 113 -4.57 9.65 -21.71
C ILE A 113 -5.80 10.01 -22.53
N TYR A 114 -5.90 11.24 -23.03
CA TYR A 114 -7.01 11.68 -23.88
C TYR A 114 -7.09 10.88 -25.19
N VAL A 115 -5.96 10.67 -25.88
CA VAL A 115 -5.90 9.86 -27.10
C VAL A 115 -6.31 8.41 -26.81
N ALA A 116 -5.80 7.82 -25.74
CA ALA A 116 -6.16 6.46 -25.33
C ALA A 116 -7.67 6.33 -25.03
N GLN A 117 -8.25 7.31 -24.34
CA GLN A 117 -9.70 7.37 -24.09
C GLN A 117 -10.51 7.46 -25.39
N LYS A 118 -10.06 8.30 -26.33
CA LYS A 118 -10.71 8.46 -27.64
C LYS A 118 -10.66 7.17 -28.46
N MET A 119 -9.52 6.48 -28.48
CA MET A 119 -9.34 5.19 -29.15
C MET A 119 -10.23 4.09 -28.54
N ALA A 120 -10.35 4.05 -27.21
CA ALA A 120 -11.19 3.07 -26.52
C ALA A 120 -12.69 3.26 -26.83
N ARG A 121 -13.17 4.51 -26.83
CA ARG A 121 -14.57 4.85 -27.16
C ARG A 121 -14.92 4.46 -28.60
N HIS A 122 -14.01 4.66 -29.56
CA HIS A 122 -14.23 4.30 -30.96
C HIS A 122 -14.31 2.78 -31.16
N LYS A 123 -13.54 2.00 -30.38
CA LYS A 123 -13.59 0.52 -30.42
C LYS A 123 -14.93 -0.02 -29.92
N GLN A 124 -15.52 0.58 -28.89
CA GLN A 124 -16.83 0.21 -28.34
C GLN A 124 -18.00 0.53 -29.28
N ALA A 125 -17.90 1.62 -30.05
CA ALA A 125 -18.91 1.97 -31.07
C ALA A 125 -18.95 0.94 -32.21
N ARG A 126 -17.78 0.49 -32.70
CA ARG A 126 -17.68 -0.54 -33.75
C ARG A 126 -18.14 -1.94 -33.31
N SER A 127 -17.94 -2.33 -32.06
CA SER A 127 -18.42 -3.63 -31.56
C SER A 127 -19.94 -3.69 -31.36
N ARG A 128 -20.60 -2.52 -31.27
CA ARG A 128 -22.06 -2.41 -31.16
C ARG A 128 -22.78 -2.51 -32.50
N SER A 129 -22.15 -2.08 -33.59
CA SER A 129 -22.75 -2.13 -34.94
C SER A 129 -22.63 -3.50 -35.64
N SER A 130 -21.97 -4.48 -35.01
CA SER A 130 -21.67 -5.80 -35.60
C SER A 130 -22.34 -6.97 -34.88
N ARG A 131 -23.34 -6.74 -34.03
CA ARG A 131 -24.19 -7.82 -33.49
C ARG A 131 -25.32 -8.11 -34.48
N PRO A 132 -25.48 -9.33 -35.02
CA PRO A 132 -26.61 -9.66 -35.87
C PRO A 132 -27.89 -9.58 -35.03
N VAL A 133 -28.92 -8.93 -35.59
CA VAL A 133 -30.29 -8.95 -35.06
C VAL A 133 -30.76 -10.40 -35.16
N ALA A 134 -31.00 -11.05 -34.02
CA ALA A 134 -31.68 -12.33 -34.01
C ALA A 134 -33.14 -12.06 -34.36
N GLU A 135 -33.56 -12.57 -35.51
CA GLU A 135 -34.95 -12.57 -35.99
C GLU A 135 -35.83 -13.44 -35.07
N GLU A 136 -37.10 -13.01 -34.98
CA GLU A 136 -38.22 -13.53 -34.16
C GLU A 136 -38.56 -15.01 -34.34
#